data_AF-A0A851VAB6-F1
#
_entry.id   AF-A0A851VAB6-F1
#
_cell.length_a   1.000
_cell.length_b   1.000
_cell.length_c   1.000
_cell.angle_alpha   90.00
_cell.angle_beta   90.00
_cell.angle_gamma   90.00
#
_symmetry.space_group_name_H-M   'P 1'
#
loop_
_entity.id
_entity.type
_entity.pdbx_description
1 polymer ?
#
loop_
_entity_poly.entity_id
_entity_poly.type
_entity_poly.pdbx_seq_one_letter_code
_entity_poly.pdbx_strand_id
1 'polypeptide(L)'
;VSRQLKEEIRRGFARLEDPLAGFLAMLESSSDWKGKGHSLGYCITTELQLWIKTHPAVPQSGTKLKKLQARVLGMLSQCPTNLLDPLISIYQLHTADRNCLLEHVSHLYLQGNYKEAAILSIKLKLQPDQDVEKMCTPLLLQDKANLVEDYVAEYPELQRKLLQTLDKWCDPSFNIRDITRPYQGLSRYKPEKFNRRVLSKLVFRLLERFSVDPALCPNVINQRHLRTLNYLFYKRFVEKTMTEENWADHIQSTVGENRWLQGQLVQALLRHCDARGAARWARRCQLPPDMLPPAVAEELHKLHIQDRLEEVTKADNYEASKKKDYYQIPISRENIHFLQTWEETLQCWEKVLQPGQVVGVDMEWKPSFGMVGKPRVALLQLALKDEVFLLDLPQLLEQAEAEGEKEKLPHFIQMLYSDTAITKLG
;
A
#
# COMPACT_ATOMS: atom_id res chain seq x y z
N VAL A 1 30.52 -29.37 16.03
CA VAL A 1 30.30 -29.85 17.42
C VAL A 1 30.40 -31.37 17.42
N SER A 2 31.30 -31.93 18.24
CA SER A 2 31.60 -33.38 18.28
C SER A 2 30.38 -34.20 18.73
N ARG A 3 30.16 -35.38 18.12
CA ARG A 3 29.13 -36.36 18.50
C ARG A 3 29.21 -36.75 19.98
N GLN A 4 30.42 -36.77 20.53
CA GLN A 4 30.68 -37.03 21.95
C GLN A 4 30.10 -35.95 22.87
N LEU A 5 30.18 -34.67 22.48
CA LEU A 5 29.65 -33.57 23.30
C LEU A 5 28.13 -33.66 23.44
N LYS A 6 27.43 -34.02 22.36
CA LYS A 6 25.97 -34.20 22.37
C LYS A 6 25.54 -35.34 23.29
N GLU A 7 26.31 -36.43 23.32
CA GLU A 7 26.00 -37.58 24.15
C GLU A 7 26.24 -37.31 25.63
N GLU A 8 27.33 -36.60 25.96
CA GLU A 8 27.60 -36.17 27.34
C GLU A 8 26.57 -35.15 27.85
N ILE A 9 26.09 -34.23 27.00
CA ILE A 9 24.99 -33.31 27.36
C ILE A 9 23.72 -34.10 27.72
N ARG A 10 23.34 -35.10 26.92
CA ARG A 10 22.15 -35.94 27.19
C ARG A 10 22.30 -36.76 28.47
N ARG A 11 23.49 -37.32 28.72
CA ARG A 11 23.81 -38.03 29.97
C ARG A 11 23.76 -37.09 31.17
N GLY A 12 24.22 -35.85 31.02
CA GLY A 12 24.12 -34.80 32.03
C GLY A 12 22.66 -34.51 32.40
N PHE A 13 21.79 -34.30 31.41
CA PHE A 13 20.37 -34.07 31.66
C PHE A 13 19.66 -35.26 32.32
N ALA A 14 20.00 -36.48 31.94
CA ALA A 14 19.44 -37.69 32.54
C ALA A 14 19.84 -37.90 34.02
N ARG A 15 20.91 -37.24 34.49
CA ARG A 15 21.37 -37.30 35.89
C ARG A 15 20.79 -36.20 36.78
N LEU A 16 20.11 -35.21 36.21
CA LEU A 16 19.51 -34.09 36.97
C LEU A 16 18.12 -34.47 37.47
N GLU A 17 17.83 -34.16 38.74
CA GLU A 17 16.49 -34.35 39.34
C GLU A 17 15.44 -33.43 38.69
N ASP A 18 15.83 -32.19 38.33
CA ASP A 18 15.01 -31.26 37.55
C ASP A 18 15.83 -30.71 36.37
N PRO A 19 15.77 -31.35 35.19
CA PRO A 19 16.52 -30.95 34.02
C PRO A 19 16.19 -29.53 33.53
N LEU A 20 14.97 -29.04 33.79
CA LEU A 20 14.54 -27.70 33.38
C LEU A 20 15.10 -26.63 34.33
N ALA A 21 14.98 -26.84 35.65
CA ALA A 21 15.58 -25.92 36.62
C ALA A 21 17.11 -25.91 36.54
N GLY A 22 17.74 -27.08 36.34
CA GLY A 22 19.18 -27.21 36.17
C GLY A 22 19.68 -26.53 34.90
N PHE A 23 18.94 -26.67 33.79
CA PHE A 23 19.26 -25.94 32.56
C PHE A 23 19.17 -24.42 32.75
N LEU A 24 18.11 -23.91 33.40
CA LEU A 24 18.00 -22.50 33.76
C LEU A 24 19.15 -21.99 34.63
N ALA A 25 19.62 -22.77 35.60
CA ALA A 25 20.74 -22.39 36.44
C ALA A 25 22.06 -22.34 35.65
N MET A 26 22.30 -23.30 34.74
CA MET A 26 23.47 -23.29 33.84
C MET A 26 23.47 -22.07 32.90
N LEU A 27 22.28 -21.73 32.43
CA LEU A 27 22.01 -20.54 31.66
C LEU A 27 22.34 -19.28 32.49
N GLU A 28 21.72 -19.08 33.66
CA GLU A 28 21.95 -17.93 34.55
C GLU A 28 23.42 -17.73 34.96
N SER A 29 24.17 -18.81 35.11
CA SER A 29 25.58 -18.80 35.55
C SER A 29 26.61 -18.60 34.42
N SER A 30 26.22 -18.75 33.15
CA SER A 30 27.13 -18.61 32.03
C SER A 30 26.78 -17.39 31.17
N SER A 31 27.73 -16.44 31.03
CA SER A 31 27.58 -15.27 30.16
C SER A 31 27.92 -15.56 28.68
N ASP A 32 28.47 -16.75 28.40
CA ASP A 32 29.05 -17.18 27.11
C ASP A 32 28.03 -17.57 26.03
N TRP A 33 26.76 -17.64 26.37
CA TRP A 33 25.65 -17.85 25.43
C TRP A 33 25.38 -16.68 24.48
N LYS A 34 25.99 -15.50 24.69
CA LYS A 34 25.76 -14.27 23.89
C LYS A 34 26.36 -14.33 22.47
N GLY A 35 26.99 -15.44 22.09
CA GLY A 35 27.59 -15.66 20.76
C GLY A 35 26.59 -16.07 19.66
N LYS A 36 26.92 -15.75 18.40
CA LYS A 36 26.10 -16.09 17.21
C LYS A 36 26.16 -17.59 16.87
N GLY A 37 24.99 -18.23 16.75
CA GLY A 37 24.70 -19.41 15.91
C GLY A 37 25.27 -20.78 16.33
N HIS A 38 26.45 -20.83 16.97
CA HIS A 38 27.14 -22.07 17.34
C HIS A 38 27.70 -22.05 18.76
N SER A 39 27.17 -21.16 19.62
CA SER A 39 27.55 -21.13 21.03
C SER A 39 27.17 -22.45 21.71
N LEU A 40 27.96 -22.84 22.72
CA LEU A 40 27.70 -24.00 23.57
C LEU A 40 26.25 -23.98 24.10
N GLY A 41 25.76 -22.78 24.46
CA GLY A 41 24.37 -22.55 24.87
C GLY A 41 23.35 -23.06 23.84
N TYR A 42 23.49 -22.73 22.55
CA TYR A 42 22.57 -23.20 21.50
C TYR A 42 22.56 -24.72 21.33
N CYS A 43 23.73 -25.36 21.43
CA CYS A 43 23.82 -26.82 21.38
C CYS A 43 23.16 -27.48 22.60
N ILE A 44 23.39 -26.96 23.80
CA ILE A 44 22.76 -27.47 25.03
C ILE A 44 21.24 -27.31 24.93
N THR A 45 20.73 -26.15 24.49
CA THR A 45 19.29 -25.90 24.34
C THR A 45 18.63 -26.83 23.32
N THR A 46 19.29 -27.06 22.17
CA THR A 46 18.75 -27.92 21.11
C THR A 46 18.72 -29.38 21.53
N GLU A 47 19.77 -29.86 22.21
CA GLU A 47 19.83 -31.23 22.73
C GLU A 47 18.82 -31.44 23.86
N LEU A 48 18.59 -30.44 24.73
CA LEU A 48 17.51 -30.50 25.73
C LEU A 48 16.14 -30.57 25.07
N GLN A 49 15.88 -29.76 24.03
CA GLN A 49 14.62 -29.79 23.30
C GLN A 49 14.36 -31.16 22.66
N LEU A 50 15.40 -31.80 22.10
CA LEU A 50 15.33 -33.17 21.58
C LEU A 50 15.09 -34.19 22.69
N TRP A 51 15.81 -34.05 23.82
CA TRP A 51 15.68 -34.95 24.95
C TRP A 51 14.27 -34.94 25.55
N ILE A 52 13.67 -33.76 25.72
CA ILE A 52 12.28 -33.61 26.20
C ILE A 52 11.28 -34.26 25.24
N LYS A 53 11.48 -34.14 23.92
CA LYS A 53 10.62 -34.82 22.92
C LYS A 53 10.70 -36.35 23.03
N THR A 54 11.88 -36.88 23.37
CA THR A 54 12.10 -38.33 23.55
C THR A 54 11.69 -38.85 24.93
N HIS A 55 11.50 -37.98 25.92
CA HIS A 55 11.15 -38.33 27.29
C HIS A 55 10.01 -37.42 27.83
N PRO A 56 8.77 -37.56 27.35
CA PRO A 56 7.64 -36.69 27.71
C PRO A 56 7.12 -36.86 29.16
N ALA A 57 7.81 -37.61 30.02
CA ALA A 57 7.30 -38.13 31.29
C ALA A 57 7.63 -37.28 32.54
N VAL A 58 8.02 -36.01 32.41
CA VAL A 58 8.18 -35.12 33.59
C VAL A 58 7.03 -34.10 33.61
N PRO A 59 5.87 -34.43 34.19
CA PRO A 59 4.84 -33.43 34.45
C PRO A 59 5.36 -32.42 35.47
N GLN A 60 5.72 -31.23 34.96
CA GLN A 60 6.00 -30.07 35.79
C GLN A 60 4.71 -29.68 36.51
N SER A 61 4.70 -29.68 37.84
CA SER A 61 3.56 -29.16 38.59
C SER A 61 3.33 -27.69 38.24
N GLY A 62 2.08 -27.27 38.06
CA GLY A 62 1.74 -25.93 37.53
C GLY A 62 2.40 -24.78 38.31
N THR A 63 2.62 -24.93 39.62
CA THR A 63 3.31 -23.94 40.45
C THR A 63 4.82 -23.89 40.21
N LYS A 64 5.48 -25.03 39.94
CA LYS A 64 6.91 -25.08 39.59
C LYS A 64 7.14 -24.49 38.21
N LEU A 65 6.29 -24.84 37.23
CA LEU A 65 6.38 -24.30 35.88
C LEU A 65 6.25 -22.78 35.88
N LYS A 66 5.27 -22.20 36.60
CA LYS A 66 5.11 -20.73 36.71
C LYS A 66 6.36 -20.04 37.28
N LYS A 67 7.01 -20.63 38.29
CA LYS A 67 8.27 -20.09 38.84
C LYS A 67 9.41 -20.15 37.82
N LEU A 68 9.51 -21.23 37.05
CA LEU A 68 10.50 -21.35 35.97
C LEU A 68 10.20 -20.36 34.84
N GLN A 69 8.94 -20.19 34.43
CA GLN A 69 8.52 -19.22 33.41
C GLN A 69 8.90 -17.79 33.80
N ALA A 70 8.65 -17.38 35.06
CA ALA A 70 9.06 -16.05 35.55
C ALA A 70 10.58 -15.84 35.48
N ARG A 71 11.38 -16.85 35.84
CA ARG A 71 12.85 -16.80 35.72
C ARG A 71 13.31 -16.72 34.27
N VAL A 72 12.70 -17.49 33.37
CA VAL A 72 12.99 -17.44 31.93
C VAL A 72 12.72 -16.05 31.39
N LEU A 73 11.55 -15.47 31.69
CA LEU A 73 11.17 -14.12 31.26
C LEU A 73 12.22 -13.09 31.67
N GLY A 74 12.65 -13.11 32.94
CA GLY A 74 13.71 -12.21 33.43
C GLY A 74 15.02 -12.24 32.62
N MET A 75 15.32 -13.37 31.97
CA MET A 75 16.52 -13.56 31.15
C MET A 75 16.32 -13.34 29.65
N LEU A 76 15.08 -13.39 29.14
CA LEU A 76 14.82 -13.27 27.70
C LEU A 76 15.36 -11.96 27.10
N SER A 77 15.41 -10.88 27.90
CA SER A 77 15.98 -9.59 27.52
C SER A 77 17.45 -9.66 27.08
N GLN A 78 18.20 -10.65 27.59
CA GLN A 78 19.62 -10.83 27.34
C GLN A 78 19.93 -11.98 26.38
N CYS A 79 18.90 -12.76 26.01
CA CYS A 79 19.07 -13.92 25.15
C CYS A 79 19.17 -13.52 23.66
N PRO A 80 20.09 -14.14 22.90
CA PRO A 80 20.11 -13.98 21.45
C PRO A 80 18.86 -14.60 20.81
N THR A 81 18.44 -14.04 19.68
CA THR A 81 17.15 -14.37 19.01
C THR A 81 17.01 -15.85 18.61
N ASN A 82 18.13 -16.54 18.40
CA ASN A 82 18.17 -17.98 18.08
C ASN A 82 17.81 -18.89 19.27
N LEU A 83 17.90 -18.38 20.50
CA LEU A 83 17.53 -19.11 21.71
C LEU A 83 16.07 -18.87 22.12
N LEU A 84 15.41 -17.85 21.58
CA LEU A 84 14.03 -17.52 21.94
C LEU A 84 13.05 -18.65 21.60
N ASP A 85 13.08 -19.18 20.37
CA ASP A 85 12.14 -20.25 19.96
C ASP A 85 12.30 -21.54 20.77
N PRO A 86 13.53 -22.06 20.98
CA PRO A 86 13.72 -23.21 21.84
C PRO A 86 13.27 -22.96 23.28
N LEU A 87 13.54 -21.78 23.86
CA LEU A 87 13.13 -21.46 25.24
C LEU A 87 11.61 -21.35 25.37
N ILE A 88 10.93 -20.72 24.41
CA ILE A 88 9.46 -20.65 24.38
C ILE A 88 8.84 -22.04 24.31
N SER A 89 9.45 -22.95 23.53
CA SER A 89 9.01 -24.34 23.39
C SER A 89 9.25 -25.16 24.65
N ILE A 90 10.46 -25.10 25.22
CA ILE A 90 10.89 -25.88 26.39
C ILE A 90 10.08 -25.50 27.64
N TYR A 91 9.87 -24.20 27.86
CA TYR A 91 9.16 -23.69 29.04
C TYR A 91 7.67 -23.42 28.79
N GLN A 92 7.16 -23.81 27.62
CA GLN A 92 5.77 -23.66 27.21
C GLN A 92 5.25 -22.25 27.48
N LEU A 93 6.01 -21.20 27.08
CA LEU A 93 5.65 -19.82 27.42
C LEU A 93 4.31 -19.37 26.81
N HIS A 94 3.79 -20.11 25.82
CA HIS A 94 2.45 -19.92 25.28
C HIS A 94 1.31 -20.30 26.25
N THR A 95 1.58 -21.11 27.27
CA THR A 95 0.61 -21.47 28.33
C THR A 95 0.74 -20.59 29.58
N ALA A 96 1.71 -19.68 29.61
CA ALA A 96 1.91 -18.76 30.71
C ALA A 96 0.76 -17.73 30.78
N ASP A 97 0.58 -17.12 31.95
CA ASP A 97 -0.42 -16.07 32.13
C ASP A 97 -0.15 -14.90 31.18
N ARG A 98 -1.16 -14.55 30.37
CA ARG A 98 -1.08 -13.52 29.34
C ARG A 98 -0.72 -12.16 29.94
N ASN A 99 -1.21 -11.86 31.16
CA ASN A 99 -0.91 -10.62 31.85
C ASN A 99 0.57 -10.51 32.25
N CYS A 100 1.15 -11.58 32.81
CA CYS A 100 2.59 -11.60 33.13
C CYS A 100 3.48 -11.42 31.89
N LEU A 101 3.07 -11.98 30.74
CA LEU A 101 3.78 -11.80 29.48
C LEU A 101 3.71 -10.35 29.00
N LEU A 102 2.54 -9.72 29.08
CA LEU A 102 2.34 -8.31 28.71
C LEU A 102 3.09 -7.35 29.63
N GLU A 103 3.13 -7.62 30.93
CA GLU A 103 3.95 -6.87 31.89
C GLU A 103 5.43 -6.96 31.54
N HIS A 104 5.92 -8.15 31.18
CA HIS A 104 7.30 -8.32 30.76
C HIS A 104 7.62 -7.57 29.47
N VAL A 105 6.73 -7.61 28.47
CA VAL A 105 6.90 -6.80 27.25
C VAL A 105 6.91 -5.30 27.57
N SER A 106 6.06 -4.86 28.48
CA SER A 106 6.03 -3.47 28.95
C SER A 106 7.32 -3.08 29.66
N HIS A 107 7.90 -3.99 30.45
CA HIS A 107 9.20 -3.80 31.08
C HIS A 107 10.33 -3.66 30.04
N LEU A 108 10.36 -4.53 29.03
CA LEU A 108 11.32 -4.42 27.92
C LEU A 108 11.19 -3.08 27.18
N TYR A 109 9.96 -2.63 26.97
CA TYR A 109 9.68 -1.34 26.35
C TYR A 109 10.25 -0.18 27.17
N LEU A 110 10.01 -0.17 28.48
CA LEU A 110 10.53 0.87 29.39
C LEU A 110 12.05 0.87 29.49
N GLN A 111 12.69 -0.29 29.31
CA GLN A 111 14.16 -0.41 29.24
C GLN A 111 14.76 0.05 27.89
N GLY A 112 13.93 0.39 26.89
CA GLY A 112 14.38 0.75 25.54
C GLY A 112 14.72 -0.45 24.64
N ASN A 113 14.42 -1.67 25.08
CA ASN A 113 14.64 -2.92 24.33
C ASN A 113 13.47 -3.19 23.36
N TYR A 114 13.16 -2.22 22.49
CA TYR A 114 11.98 -2.26 21.61
C TYR A 114 11.98 -3.41 20.61
N LYS A 115 13.17 -3.82 20.14
CA LYS A 115 13.30 -4.93 19.18
C LYS A 115 12.93 -6.24 19.84
N GLU A 116 13.46 -6.47 21.04
CA GLU A 116 13.25 -7.66 21.83
C GLU A 116 11.77 -7.74 22.26
N ALA A 117 11.20 -6.61 22.69
CA ALA A 117 9.77 -6.48 22.98
C ALA A 117 8.90 -6.91 21.77
N ALA A 118 9.16 -6.36 20.59
CA ALA A 118 8.38 -6.68 19.40
C ALA A 118 8.55 -8.13 18.92
N ILE A 119 9.77 -8.68 18.93
CA ILE A 119 10.02 -10.09 18.59
C ILE A 119 9.28 -11.01 19.56
N LEU A 120 9.31 -10.71 20.86
CA LEU A 120 8.61 -11.50 21.86
C LEU A 120 7.09 -11.43 21.66
N SER A 121 6.55 -10.24 21.39
CA SER A 121 5.13 -10.07 21.06
C SER A 121 4.71 -10.89 19.85
N ILE A 122 5.53 -10.91 18.78
CA ILE A 122 5.28 -11.73 17.58
C ILE A 122 5.24 -13.22 17.92
N LYS A 123 6.28 -13.71 18.60
CA LYS A 123 6.41 -15.14 18.91
C LYS A 123 5.34 -15.66 19.86
N LEU A 124 4.86 -14.82 20.76
CA LEU A 124 3.83 -15.17 21.75
C LEU A 124 2.41 -14.74 21.35
N LYS A 125 2.23 -14.17 20.15
CA LYS A 125 0.93 -13.70 19.63
C LYS A 125 0.22 -12.72 20.58
N LEU A 126 0.98 -11.76 21.11
CA LEU A 126 0.51 -10.74 22.06
C LEU A 126 0.17 -9.40 21.40
N GLN A 127 0.35 -9.28 20.08
CA GLN A 127 0.18 -8.01 19.36
C GLN A 127 -1.22 -7.37 19.50
N PRO A 128 -2.34 -8.12 19.53
CA PRO A 128 -3.67 -7.53 19.66
C PRO A 128 -3.92 -6.76 20.96
N ASP A 129 -3.24 -7.14 22.05
CA ASP A 129 -3.41 -6.52 23.37
C ASP A 129 -2.46 -5.33 23.58
N GLN A 130 -1.68 -4.97 22.56
CA GLN A 130 -0.66 -3.93 22.65
C GLN A 130 -0.99 -2.74 21.77
N ASP A 131 -0.50 -1.59 22.20
CA ASP A 131 -0.62 -0.36 21.42
C ASP A 131 0.38 -0.38 20.24
N VAL A 132 -0.16 -0.60 19.03
CA VAL A 132 0.59 -0.61 17.77
C VAL A 132 1.40 0.67 17.57
N GLU A 133 0.83 1.83 17.89
CA GLU A 133 1.53 3.10 17.70
C GLU A 133 2.74 3.18 18.62
N LYS A 134 2.57 2.85 19.90
CA LYS A 134 3.68 2.83 20.87
C LYS A 134 4.76 1.82 20.48
N MET A 135 4.38 0.62 20.06
CA MET A 135 5.36 -0.43 19.75
C MET A 135 6.08 -0.20 18.42
N CYS A 136 5.40 0.30 17.39
CA CYS A 136 5.96 0.46 16.05
C CYS A 136 6.79 1.74 15.89
N THR A 137 6.39 2.84 16.56
CA THR A 137 7.09 4.14 16.47
C THR A 137 8.60 4.04 16.71
N PRO A 138 9.10 3.51 17.85
CA PRO A 138 10.53 3.44 18.10
C PRO A 138 11.26 2.54 17.10
N LEU A 139 10.62 1.49 16.58
CA LEU A 139 11.20 0.61 15.57
C LEU A 139 11.37 1.32 14.21
N LEU A 140 10.37 2.11 13.81
CA LEU A 140 10.44 2.94 12.60
C LEU A 140 11.56 3.98 12.70
N LEU A 141 11.70 4.62 13.87
CA LEU A 141 12.77 5.58 14.15
C LEU A 141 14.17 4.94 14.19
N GLN A 142 14.25 3.62 14.39
CA GLN A 142 15.48 2.82 14.35
C GLN A 142 15.77 2.16 12.98
N ASP A 143 15.03 2.53 11.92
CA ASP A 143 15.19 1.97 10.56
C ASP A 143 14.89 0.44 10.52
N LYS A 144 14.01 -0.05 11.41
CA LYS A 144 13.59 -1.46 11.51
C LYS A 144 12.19 -1.68 10.94
N ALA A 145 11.90 -1.11 9.78
CA ALA A 145 10.59 -1.23 9.12
C ALA A 145 10.18 -2.69 8.89
N ASN A 146 11.12 -3.57 8.53
CA ASN A 146 10.82 -4.99 8.31
C ASN A 146 10.21 -5.67 9.54
N LEU A 147 10.70 -5.33 10.75
CA LEU A 147 10.15 -5.90 11.98
C LEU A 147 8.74 -5.37 12.29
N VAL A 148 8.46 -4.12 11.91
CA VAL A 148 7.12 -3.52 12.01
C VAL A 148 6.16 -4.19 11.03
N GLU A 149 6.62 -4.46 9.80
CA GLU A 149 5.87 -5.22 8.81
C GLU A 149 5.53 -6.63 9.33
N ASP A 150 6.52 -7.34 9.87
CA ASP A 150 6.31 -8.68 10.48
C ASP A 150 5.37 -8.62 11.70
N TYR A 151 5.42 -7.53 12.48
CA TYR A 151 4.59 -7.34 13.68
C TYR A 151 3.09 -7.28 13.34
N VAL A 152 2.73 -6.59 12.26
CA VAL A 152 1.34 -6.41 11.83
C VAL A 152 0.87 -7.43 10.78
N ALA A 153 1.79 -8.24 10.22
CA ALA A 153 1.51 -9.10 9.07
C ALA A 153 0.32 -10.05 9.25
N GLU A 154 0.13 -10.62 10.45
CA GLU A 154 -0.95 -11.59 10.72
C GLU A 154 -2.29 -10.92 11.11
N TYR A 155 -2.33 -9.59 11.30
CA TYR A 155 -3.48 -8.91 11.91
C TYR A 155 -3.97 -7.71 11.08
N PRO A 156 -5.06 -7.86 10.30
CA PRO A 156 -5.61 -6.79 9.46
C PRO A 156 -5.94 -5.49 10.22
N GLU A 157 -6.48 -5.60 11.43
CA GLU A 157 -6.79 -4.43 12.26
C GLU A 157 -5.54 -3.63 12.65
N LEU A 158 -4.43 -4.33 12.93
CA LEU A 158 -3.16 -3.67 13.26
C LEU A 158 -2.53 -3.05 12.01
N GLN A 159 -2.69 -3.66 10.83
CA GLN A 159 -2.26 -3.08 9.55
C GLN A 159 -3.00 -1.76 9.28
N ARG A 160 -4.33 -1.74 9.43
CA ARG A 160 -5.15 -0.52 9.28
C ARG A 160 -4.73 0.55 10.26
N LYS A 161 -4.55 0.20 11.54
CA LYS A 161 -4.14 1.14 12.60
C LYS A 161 -2.75 1.72 12.33
N LEU A 162 -1.79 0.89 11.93
CA LEU A 162 -0.45 1.34 11.54
C LEU A 162 -0.51 2.33 10.37
N LEU A 163 -1.25 2.00 9.31
CA LEU A 163 -1.41 2.85 8.13
C LEU A 163 -2.06 4.19 8.48
N GLN A 164 -3.10 4.21 9.31
CA GLN A 164 -3.73 5.44 9.79
C GLN A 164 -2.77 6.30 10.60
N THR A 165 -1.97 5.70 11.49
CA THR A 165 -0.95 6.42 12.26
C THR A 165 0.11 7.03 11.34
N LEU A 166 0.62 6.26 10.37
CA LEU A 166 1.59 6.74 9.39
C LEU A 166 1.01 7.85 8.50
N ASP A 167 -0.26 7.76 8.12
CA ASP A 167 -0.95 8.76 7.32
C ASP A 167 -1.11 10.09 8.08
N LYS A 168 -1.45 10.05 9.38
CA LYS A 168 -1.48 11.25 10.23
C LYS A 168 -0.13 11.96 10.25
N TRP A 169 0.97 11.21 10.26
CA TRP A 169 2.32 11.79 10.23
C TRP A 169 2.69 12.39 8.88
N CYS A 170 1.97 12.03 7.83
CA CYS A 170 2.10 12.66 6.53
C CYS A 170 1.40 14.03 6.47
N ASP A 171 0.52 14.40 7.41
CA ASP A 171 -0.18 15.68 7.34
C ASP A 171 0.79 16.89 7.32
N PRO A 172 0.54 17.93 6.49
CA PRO A 172 1.39 19.11 6.40
C PRO A 172 1.57 19.90 7.70
N SER A 173 0.57 19.91 8.57
CA SER A 173 0.58 20.55 9.89
C SER A 173 1.28 19.71 10.95
N PHE A 174 1.42 18.40 10.71
CA PHE A 174 2.01 17.48 11.67
C PHE A 174 3.51 17.71 11.84
N ASN A 175 3.94 17.93 13.09
CA ASN A 175 5.34 18.12 13.42
C ASN A 175 5.98 16.79 13.84
N ILE A 176 6.84 16.25 12.97
CA ILE A 176 7.59 15.01 13.22
C ILE A 176 8.38 15.09 14.54
N ARG A 177 8.80 16.30 14.96
CA ARG A 177 9.53 16.47 16.22
C ARG A 177 8.72 15.99 17.43
N ASP A 178 7.41 16.09 17.42
CA ASP A 178 6.56 15.69 18.55
C ASP A 178 6.61 14.19 18.81
N ILE A 179 6.69 13.37 17.75
CA ILE A 179 6.85 11.91 17.86
C ILE A 179 8.24 11.57 18.39
N THR A 180 9.24 12.37 18.03
CA THR A 180 10.64 12.04 18.29
C THR A 180 11.13 12.44 19.68
N ARG A 181 10.48 13.42 20.32
CA ARG A 181 10.83 13.94 21.64
C ARG A 181 10.95 12.86 22.73
N PRO A 182 10.00 11.89 22.86
CA PRO A 182 10.08 10.85 23.89
C PRO A 182 11.26 9.89 23.71
N TYR A 183 11.88 9.87 22.53
CA TYR A 183 12.92 8.92 22.14
C TYR A 183 14.29 9.58 21.95
N GLN A 184 14.44 10.84 22.35
CA GLN A 184 15.71 11.55 22.32
C GLN A 184 16.70 10.88 23.29
N GLY A 185 17.84 10.43 22.77
CA GLY A 185 18.88 9.71 23.53
C GLY A 185 18.98 8.21 23.24
N LEU A 186 18.11 7.64 22.40
CA LEU A 186 18.23 6.24 21.97
C LEU A 186 19.48 6.01 21.10
N SER A 187 20.24 4.97 21.43
CA SER A 187 21.32 4.46 20.57
C SER A 187 20.76 4.09 19.19
N ARG A 188 21.43 4.54 18.11
CA ARG A 188 21.07 4.29 16.69
C ARG A 188 19.79 4.98 16.19
N TYR A 189 19.37 6.05 16.84
CA TYR A 189 18.29 6.91 16.39
C TYR A 189 18.66 7.69 15.11
N LYS A 190 17.82 7.64 14.05
CA LYS A 190 18.08 8.31 12.77
C LYS A 190 16.90 9.19 12.30
N PRO A 191 16.64 10.34 12.97
CA PRO A 191 15.54 11.25 12.63
C PRO A 191 15.59 11.73 11.19
N GLU A 192 16.79 11.95 10.67
CA GLU A 192 17.03 12.53 9.34
C GLU A 192 16.48 11.65 8.22
N LYS A 193 16.46 10.33 8.44
CA LYS A 193 15.86 9.37 7.50
C LYS A 193 14.33 9.41 7.54
N PHE A 194 13.76 9.89 8.63
CA PHE A 194 12.33 9.93 8.88
C PHE A 194 11.74 11.24 8.36
N ASN A 195 11.73 11.40 7.04
CA ASN A 195 11.13 12.53 6.36
C ASN A 195 9.80 12.15 5.69
N ARG A 196 8.94 13.14 5.42
CA ARG A 196 7.62 12.94 4.79
C ARG A 196 7.70 12.17 3.46
N ARG A 197 8.78 12.32 2.68
CA ARG A 197 8.95 11.61 1.40
C ARG A 197 9.20 10.12 1.61
N VAL A 198 10.02 9.76 2.59
CA VAL A 198 10.29 8.35 2.96
C VAL A 198 9.03 7.74 3.58
N LEU A 199 8.32 8.48 4.42
CA LEU A 199 7.01 8.10 4.95
C LEU A 199 6.01 7.80 3.86
N SER A 200 5.82 8.70 2.88
CA SER A 200 4.89 8.45 1.77
C SER A 200 5.24 7.16 1.01
N LYS A 201 6.54 6.92 0.75
CA LYS A 201 7.00 5.70 0.07
C LYS A 201 6.73 4.44 0.91
N LEU A 202 6.90 4.51 2.22
CA LEU A 202 6.60 3.41 3.13
C LEU A 202 5.10 3.10 3.11
N VAL A 203 4.24 4.12 3.24
CA VAL A 203 2.79 3.94 3.23
C VAL A 203 2.31 3.32 1.92
N PHE A 204 2.77 3.79 0.76
CA PHE A 204 2.38 3.18 -0.52
C PHE A 204 2.83 1.72 -0.64
N ARG A 205 4.05 1.40 -0.21
CA ARG A 205 4.54 0.01 -0.19
C ARG A 205 3.68 -0.88 0.71
N LEU A 206 3.24 -0.37 1.86
CA LEU A 206 2.41 -1.11 2.80
C LEU A 206 0.97 -1.28 2.30
N LEU A 207 0.39 -0.25 1.65
CA LEU A 207 -0.91 -0.35 1.00
C LEU A 207 -0.91 -1.45 -0.08
N GLU A 208 0.14 -1.51 -0.91
CA GLU A 208 0.32 -2.56 -1.91
C GLU A 208 0.53 -3.94 -1.27
N ARG A 209 1.42 -4.04 -0.27
CA ARG A 209 1.75 -5.31 0.38
C ARG A 209 0.55 -5.94 1.10
N PHE A 210 -0.25 -5.13 1.78
CA PHE A 210 -1.38 -5.60 2.56
C PHE A 210 -2.71 -5.56 1.78
N SER A 211 -2.70 -5.09 0.53
CA SER A 211 -3.91 -4.92 -0.30
C SER A 211 -5.01 -4.14 0.43
N VAL A 212 -4.61 -3.07 1.12
CA VAL A 212 -5.51 -2.23 1.91
C VAL A 212 -6.02 -1.07 1.04
N ASP A 213 -7.29 -0.73 1.20
CA ASP A 213 -7.94 0.37 0.48
C ASP A 213 -7.18 1.70 0.69
N PRO A 214 -6.70 2.36 -0.39
CA PRO A 214 -6.08 3.68 -0.32
C PRO A 214 -6.93 4.73 0.39
N ALA A 215 -8.26 4.61 0.41
CA ALA A 215 -9.15 5.56 1.10
C ALA A 215 -8.85 5.69 2.61
N LEU A 216 -8.16 4.71 3.22
CA LEU A 216 -7.71 4.81 4.62
C LEU A 216 -6.59 5.82 4.86
N CYS A 217 -5.87 6.22 3.81
CA CYS A 217 -4.71 7.11 3.90
C CYS A 217 -4.91 8.37 3.05
N PRO A 218 -5.82 9.28 3.42
CA PRO A 218 -6.12 10.47 2.62
C PRO A 218 -4.94 11.46 2.56
N ASN A 219 -4.13 11.58 3.62
CA ASN A 219 -3.08 12.61 3.66
C ASN A 219 -1.94 12.29 2.68
N VAL A 220 -1.50 11.03 2.62
CA VAL A 220 -0.45 10.61 1.69
C VAL A 220 -0.90 10.72 0.23
N ILE A 221 -2.17 10.41 -0.05
CA ILE A 221 -2.78 10.50 -1.37
C ILE A 221 -2.87 11.97 -1.78
N ASN A 222 -3.41 12.82 -0.91
CA ASN A 222 -3.51 14.27 -1.14
C ASN A 222 -2.13 14.89 -1.42
N GLN A 223 -1.10 14.47 -0.70
CA GLN A 223 0.27 14.93 -0.97
C GLN A 223 0.79 14.48 -2.34
N ARG A 224 0.49 13.26 -2.77
CA ARG A 224 0.87 12.77 -4.10
C ARG A 224 0.13 13.55 -5.18
N HIS A 225 -1.16 13.75 -5.02
CA HIS A 225 -2.00 14.51 -5.96
C HIS A 225 -1.56 15.97 -6.03
N LEU A 226 -1.22 16.60 -4.90
CA LEU A 226 -0.66 17.96 -4.88
C LEU A 226 0.68 18.04 -5.64
N ARG A 227 1.56 17.04 -5.53
CA ARG A 227 2.80 17.01 -6.32
C ARG A 227 2.52 16.87 -7.82
N THR A 228 1.57 16.01 -8.19
CA THR A 228 1.09 15.89 -9.57
C THR A 228 0.53 17.21 -10.08
N LEU A 229 -0.33 17.86 -9.30
CA LEU A 229 -0.90 19.17 -9.61
C LEU A 229 0.19 20.20 -9.91
N ASN A 230 1.17 20.34 -9.02
CA ASN A 230 2.31 21.26 -9.21
C ASN A 230 3.10 20.95 -10.50
N TYR A 231 3.29 19.67 -10.81
CA TYR A 231 3.94 19.23 -12.04
C TYR A 231 3.13 19.60 -13.29
N LEU A 232 1.80 19.41 -13.28
CA LEU A 232 0.92 19.79 -14.39
C LEU A 232 0.97 21.31 -14.65
N PHE A 233 0.97 22.12 -13.60
CA PHE A 233 1.15 23.57 -13.72
C PHE A 233 2.51 23.93 -14.33
N TYR A 234 3.58 23.30 -13.86
CA TYR A 234 4.92 23.50 -14.42
C TYR A 234 4.97 23.17 -15.92
N LYS A 235 4.44 22.02 -16.34
CA LYS A 235 4.39 21.61 -17.75
C LYS A 235 3.57 22.57 -18.63
N ARG A 236 2.44 23.08 -18.14
CA ARG A 236 1.55 23.95 -18.93
C ARG A 236 2.01 25.40 -19.00
N PHE A 237 2.40 25.99 -17.87
CA PHE A 237 2.65 27.43 -17.75
C PHE A 237 4.13 27.79 -17.85
N VAL A 238 5.03 26.90 -17.45
CA VAL A 238 6.48 27.15 -17.51
C VAL A 238 7.08 26.56 -18.78
N GLU A 239 6.96 25.24 -18.97
CA GLU A 239 7.53 24.59 -20.16
C GLU A 239 6.69 24.77 -21.43
N LYS A 240 5.37 24.99 -21.29
CA LYS A 240 4.41 25.15 -22.40
C LYS A 240 4.39 23.97 -23.38
N THR A 241 4.72 22.77 -22.90
CA THR A 241 4.74 21.54 -23.72
C THR A 241 3.41 20.78 -23.70
N MET A 242 2.46 21.20 -22.86
CA MET A 242 1.17 20.51 -22.69
C MET A 242 0.01 21.37 -23.19
N THR A 243 -0.87 20.76 -23.97
CA THR A 243 -2.08 21.41 -24.51
C THR A 243 -3.10 21.68 -23.41
N GLU A 244 -4.04 22.57 -23.70
CA GLU A 244 -5.11 22.95 -22.75
C GLU A 244 -6.06 21.81 -22.44
N GLU A 245 -6.44 21.04 -23.45
CA GLU A 245 -7.35 19.89 -23.31
C GLU A 245 -6.71 18.82 -22.44
N ASN A 246 -5.47 18.43 -22.76
CA ASN A 246 -4.73 17.44 -21.98
C ASN A 246 -4.49 17.88 -20.53
N TRP A 247 -4.17 19.17 -20.31
CA TRP A 247 -4.05 19.70 -18.95
C TRP A 247 -5.38 19.61 -18.19
N ALA A 248 -6.50 19.99 -18.81
CA ALA A 248 -7.81 19.94 -18.18
C ALA A 248 -8.19 18.52 -17.75
N ASP A 249 -7.99 17.54 -18.62
CA ASP A 249 -8.36 16.15 -18.37
C ASP A 249 -7.52 15.57 -17.23
N HIS A 250 -6.22 15.85 -17.20
CA HIS A 250 -5.34 15.46 -16.09
C HIS A 250 -5.68 16.14 -14.76
N ILE A 251 -6.09 17.41 -14.79
CA ILE A 251 -6.52 18.14 -13.58
C ILE A 251 -7.82 17.54 -13.04
N GLN A 252 -8.81 17.29 -13.91
CA GLN A 252 -10.06 16.66 -13.51
C GLN A 252 -9.82 15.29 -12.88
N SER A 253 -8.94 14.47 -13.50
CA SER A 253 -8.58 13.16 -12.97
C SER A 253 -7.80 13.22 -11.64
N THR A 254 -6.99 14.25 -11.41
CA THR A 254 -6.15 14.36 -10.20
C THR A 254 -6.90 14.98 -9.02
N VAL A 255 -7.70 16.00 -9.28
CA VAL A 255 -8.40 16.79 -8.26
C VAL A 255 -9.77 16.19 -7.95
N GLY A 256 -10.54 15.82 -8.99
CA GLY A 256 -11.89 15.29 -8.85
C GLY A 256 -12.77 16.12 -7.90
N GLU A 257 -13.48 15.43 -7.01
CA GLU A 257 -14.38 16.02 -6.02
C GLU A 257 -13.69 16.42 -4.70
N ASN A 258 -12.37 16.28 -4.61
CA ASN A 258 -11.64 16.55 -3.38
C ASN A 258 -11.53 18.06 -3.11
N ARG A 259 -12.37 18.56 -2.21
CA ARG A 259 -12.44 19.99 -1.81
C ARG A 259 -11.08 20.57 -1.43
N TRP A 260 -10.22 19.83 -0.72
CA TRP A 260 -8.91 20.33 -0.35
C TRP A 260 -8.01 20.56 -1.58
N LEU A 261 -7.97 19.59 -2.51
CA LEU A 261 -7.22 19.73 -3.76
C LEU A 261 -7.82 20.81 -4.67
N GLN A 262 -9.14 20.96 -4.72
CA GLN A 262 -9.81 22.05 -5.45
C GLN A 262 -9.36 23.42 -4.92
N GLY A 263 -9.24 23.58 -3.60
CA GLY A 263 -8.70 24.79 -3.01
C GLY A 263 -7.24 25.05 -3.40
N GLN A 264 -6.41 24.01 -3.43
CA GLN A 264 -5.02 24.11 -3.91
C GLN A 264 -4.94 24.48 -5.40
N LEU A 265 -5.83 23.93 -6.23
CA LEU A 265 -5.94 24.25 -7.65
C LEU A 265 -6.29 25.73 -7.86
N VAL A 266 -7.27 26.27 -7.11
CA VAL A 266 -7.62 27.70 -7.18
C VAL A 266 -6.44 28.58 -6.81
N GLN A 267 -5.72 28.26 -5.73
CA GLN A 267 -4.51 29.00 -5.34
C GLN A 267 -3.42 28.94 -6.40
N ALA A 268 -3.23 27.79 -7.05
CA ALA A 268 -2.26 27.65 -8.13
C ALA A 268 -2.67 28.45 -9.38
N LEU A 269 -3.96 28.44 -9.75
CA LEU A 269 -4.49 29.25 -10.86
C LEU A 269 -4.23 30.75 -10.64
N LEU A 270 -4.49 31.26 -9.43
CA LEU A 270 -4.26 32.68 -9.11
C LEU A 270 -2.78 33.09 -9.17
N ARG A 271 -1.85 32.15 -8.99
CA ARG A 271 -0.41 32.42 -9.09
C ARG A 271 0.08 32.47 -10.54
N HIS A 272 -0.59 31.76 -11.44
CA HIS A 272 -0.15 31.58 -12.83
C HIS A 272 -1.03 32.31 -13.86
N CYS A 273 -2.25 32.70 -13.50
CA CYS A 273 -3.23 33.33 -14.37
C CYS A 273 -3.77 34.63 -13.76
N ASP A 274 -4.29 35.51 -14.60
CA ASP A 274 -5.16 36.61 -14.21
C ASP A 274 -6.55 36.10 -13.77
N ALA A 275 -7.36 36.97 -13.15
CA ALA A 275 -8.68 36.58 -12.64
C ALA A 275 -9.59 36.00 -13.74
N ARG A 276 -9.51 36.55 -14.97
CA ARG A 276 -10.27 36.06 -16.12
C ARG A 276 -9.78 34.70 -16.62
N GLY A 277 -8.46 34.48 -16.67
CA GLY A 277 -7.88 33.18 -17.00
C GLY A 277 -8.21 32.12 -15.96
N ALA A 278 -8.12 32.46 -14.67
CA ALA A 278 -8.52 31.58 -13.58
C ALA A 278 -10.01 31.22 -13.64
N ALA A 279 -10.89 32.17 -13.98
CA ALA A 279 -12.32 31.92 -14.14
C ALA A 279 -12.62 30.94 -15.29
N ARG A 280 -11.95 31.08 -16.44
CA ARG A 280 -12.07 30.11 -17.55
C ARG A 280 -11.69 28.69 -17.13
N TRP A 281 -10.60 28.55 -16.38
CA TRP A 281 -10.16 27.24 -15.89
C TRP A 281 -11.06 26.68 -14.80
N ALA A 282 -11.54 27.53 -13.89
CA ALA A 282 -12.51 27.14 -12.87
C ALA A 282 -13.79 26.58 -13.49
N ARG A 283 -14.28 27.20 -14.59
CA ARG A 283 -15.41 26.67 -15.37
C ARG A 283 -15.10 25.29 -15.95
N ARG A 284 -13.97 25.15 -16.63
CA ARG A 284 -13.61 23.91 -17.33
C ARG A 284 -13.39 22.74 -16.37
N CYS A 285 -12.83 23.01 -15.19
CA CYS A 285 -12.67 22.02 -14.12
C CYS A 285 -13.92 21.88 -13.22
N GLN A 286 -15.03 22.53 -13.59
CA GLN A 286 -16.31 22.49 -12.87
C GLN A 286 -16.18 22.80 -11.36
N LEU A 287 -15.38 23.82 -11.02
CA LEU A 287 -15.12 24.17 -9.64
C LEU A 287 -16.33 24.82 -8.96
N PRO A 288 -16.61 24.48 -7.69
CA PRO A 288 -17.71 25.08 -6.94
C PRO A 288 -17.54 26.60 -6.78
N PRO A 289 -18.56 27.43 -7.07
CA PRO A 289 -18.46 28.89 -6.98
C PRO A 289 -18.12 29.41 -5.58
N ASP A 290 -18.55 28.70 -4.54
CA ASP A 290 -18.29 28.99 -3.12
C ASP A 290 -16.80 28.95 -2.75
N MET A 291 -15.98 28.25 -3.55
CA MET A 291 -14.54 28.13 -3.33
C MET A 291 -13.72 29.18 -4.08
N LEU A 292 -14.34 29.95 -4.97
CA LEU A 292 -13.65 30.93 -5.80
C LEU A 292 -13.54 32.27 -5.07
N PRO A 293 -12.39 32.95 -5.14
CA PRO A 293 -12.29 34.33 -4.65
C PRO A 293 -13.28 35.25 -5.38
N PRO A 294 -13.76 36.33 -4.75
CA PRO A 294 -14.76 37.23 -5.33
C PRO A 294 -14.40 37.71 -6.74
N ALA A 295 -13.14 38.11 -6.97
CA ALA A 295 -12.67 38.57 -8.27
C ALA A 295 -12.76 37.51 -9.38
N VAL A 296 -12.56 36.23 -9.05
CA VAL A 296 -12.68 35.12 -10.02
C VAL A 296 -14.14 34.75 -10.24
N ALA A 297 -14.96 34.78 -9.18
CA ALA A 297 -16.39 34.53 -9.26
C ALA A 297 -17.12 35.58 -10.13
N GLU A 298 -16.76 36.86 -9.99
CA GLU A 298 -17.27 37.95 -10.83
C GLU A 298 -16.92 37.73 -12.30
N GLU A 299 -15.67 37.40 -12.61
CA GLU A 299 -15.24 37.10 -13.98
C GLU A 299 -15.92 35.84 -14.54
N LEU A 300 -16.14 34.82 -13.71
CA LEU A 300 -16.89 33.62 -14.11
C LEU A 300 -18.34 33.95 -14.47
N HIS A 301 -18.98 34.85 -13.71
CA HIS A 301 -20.34 35.32 -13.99
C HIS A 301 -20.39 36.13 -15.28
N LYS A 302 -19.41 37.02 -15.53
CA LYS A 302 -19.29 37.76 -16.80
C LYS A 302 -19.12 36.81 -17.99
N LEU A 303 -18.30 35.77 -17.85
CA LEU A 303 -18.10 34.76 -18.88
C LEU A 303 -19.39 33.98 -19.19
N HIS A 304 -20.20 33.64 -18.18
CA HIS A 304 -21.51 33.01 -18.40
C HIS A 304 -22.48 33.91 -19.16
N ILE A 305 -22.51 35.21 -18.86
CA ILE A 305 -23.36 36.16 -19.58
C ILE A 305 -22.92 36.28 -21.04
N GLN A 306 -21.60 36.33 -21.28
CA GLN A 306 -21.03 36.45 -22.61
C GLN A 306 -21.32 35.21 -23.47
N ASP A 307 -21.16 34.01 -22.91
CA ASP A 307 -21.46 32.76 -23.64
C ASP A 307 -22.95 32.63 -23.97
N ARG A 308 -23.86 33.02 -23.06
CA ARG A 308 -25.29 33.03 -23.36
C ARG A 308 -25.66 34.01 -24.49
N LEU A 309 -24.91 35.11 -24.63
CA LEU A 309 -25.11 36.07 -25.71
C LEU A 309 -24.51 35.56 -27.04
N GLU A 310 -23.43 34.80 -26.97
CA GLU A 310 -22.79 34.15 -28.12
C GLU A 310 -23.55 32.91 -28.62
N GLU A 311 -24.14 32.11 -27.73
CA GLU A 311 -24.98 30.96 -28.10
C GLU A 311 -26.26 31.39 -28.83
N VAL A 312 -26.82 32.54 -28.47
CA VAL A 312 -27.98 33.14 -29.18
C VAL A 312 -27.60 33.67 -30.57
N THR A 313 -26.32 33.92 -30.84
CA THR A 313 -25.85 34.50 -32.12
C THR A 313 -25.09 33.52 -33.03
N LYS A 314 -24.66 32.34 -32.53
CA LYS A 314 -23.83 31.37 -33.27
C LYS A 314 -24.56 30.13 -33.80
N ALA A 315 -25.89 30.08 -33.70
CA ALA A 315 -26.68 28.90 -34.09
C ALA A 315 -26.49 28.46 -35.57
N ASP A 316 -25.98 29.33 -36.47
CA ASP A 316 -26.03 29.04 -37.90
C ASP A 316 -24.69 28.80 -38.63
N ASN A 317 -23.50 28.85 -38.00
CA ASN A 317 -22.25 28.79 -38.81
C ASN A 317 -20.98 28.14 -38.21
N TYR A 318 -21.04 27.44 -37.07
CA TYR A 318 -19.81 26.96 -36.40
C TYR A 318 -19.30 25.56 -36.81
N GLU A 319 -20.12 24.71 -37.44
CA GLU A 319 -19.74 23.32 -37.76
C GLU A 319 -18.97 23.16 -39.09
N ALA A 320 -19.07 24.11 -40.03
CA ALA A 320 -18.53 23.94 -41.37
C ALA A 320 -17.02 24.23 -41.49
N SER A 321 -16.44 25.07 -40.63
CA SER A 321 -15.09 25.60 -40.82
C SER A 321 -13.96 24.70 -40.30
N LYS A 322 -14.22 23.85 -39.28
CA LYS A 322 -13.17 23.03 -38.64
C LYS A 322 -12.83 21.74 -39.37
N LYS A 323 -13.74 21.14 -40.15
CA LYS A 323 -13.56 19.80 -40.75
C LYS A 323 -12.37 19.65 -41.73
N LYS A 324 -11.72 20.75 -42.14
CA LYS A 324 -10.64 20.73 -43.14
C LYS A 324 -9.25 20.42 -42.56
N ASP A 325 -9.04 20.61 -41.27
CA ASP A 325 -7.68 20.61 -40.69
C ASP A 325 -7.29 19.30 -39.99
N TYR A 326 -8.18 18.30 -39.97
CA TYR A 326 -7.93 17.00 -39.34
C TYR A 326 -8.52 15.85 -40.16
N TYR A 327 -7.93 14.67 -39.99
CA TYR A 327 -8.41 13.43 -40.60
C TYR A 327 -9.87 13.19 -40.20
N GLN A 328 -10.73 13.00 -41.20
CA GLN A 328 -12.11 12.59 -40.97
C GLN A 328 -12.18 11.07 -41.05
N ILE A 329 -12.84 10.46 -40.07
CA ILE A 329 -13.08 9.02 -40.12
C ILE A 329 -13.94 8.71 -41.37
N PRO A 330 -13.53 7.76 -42.23
CA PRO A 330 -14.18 7.52 -43.51
C PRO A 330 -15.47 6.68 -43.39
N ILE A 331 -15.88 6.32 -42.18
CA ILE A 331 -17.08 5.52 -41.89
C ILE A 331 -18.17 6.36 -41.23
N SER A 332 -19.43 5.96 -41.42
CA SER A 332 -20.57 6.60 -40.75
C SER A 332 -20.51 6.37 -39.24
N ARG A 333 -21.08 7.29 -38.46
CA ARG A 333 -21.23 7.12 -37.00
C ARG A 333 -22.01 5.86 -36.64
N GLU A 334 -22.93 5.42 -37.49
CA GLU A 334 -23.71 4.18 -37.31
C GLU A 334 -22.84 2.92 -37.35
N ASN A 335 -21.64 3.01 -37.93
CA ASN A 335 -20.66 1.92 -37.98
C ASN A 335 -19.61 2.00 -36.86
N ILE A 336 -19.81 2.92 -35.90
CA ILE A 336 -18.98 3.05 -34.70
C ILE A 336 -19.82 2.55 -33.52
N HIS A 337 -19.54 1.35 -33.09
CA HIS A 337 -20.31 0.64 -32.08
C HIS A 337 -19.65 0.80 -30.72
N PHE A 338 -20.31 1.49 -29.79
CA PHE A 338 -19.85 1.61 -28.40
C PHE A 338 -20.48 0.48 -27.58
N LEU A 339 -19.67 -0.52 -27.20
CA LEU A 339 -20.13 -1.75 -26.58
C LEU A 339 -20.01 -1.63 -25.06
N GLN A 340 -21.15 -1.73 -24.37
CA GLN A 340 -21.26 -1.57 -22.92
C GLN A 340 -21.71 -2.85 -22.20
N THR A 341 -22.19 -3.85 -22.95
CA THR A 341 -22.66 -5.12 -22.42
C THR A 341 -21.91 -6.32 -23.01
N TRP A 342 -22.00 -7.46 -22.32
CA TRP A 342 -21.41 -8.70 -22.79
C TRP A 342 -22.10 -9.26 -24.04
N GLU A 343 -23.41 -9.07 -24.19
CA GLU A 343 -24.17 -9.51 -25.37
C GLU A 343 -23.70 -8.79 -26.64
N GLU A 344 -23.53 -7.48 -26.56
CA GLU A 344 -23.00 -6.65 -27.66
C GLU A 344 -21.55 -7.05 -27.98
N THR A 345 -20.76 -7.32 -26.95
CA THR A 345 -19.37 -7.75 -27.08
C THR A 345 -19.25 -9.11 -27.75
N LEU A 346 -20.13 -10.07 -27.45
CA LEU A 346 -20.18 -11.38 -28.09
C LEU A 346 -20.49 -11.28 -29.59
N GLN A 347 -21.42 -10.41 -30.00
CA GLN A 347 -21.72 -10.16 -31.42
C GLN A 347 -20.53 -9.57 -32.16
N CYS A 348 -19.78 -8.67 -31.51
CA CYS A 348 -18.52 -8.15 -32.04
C CYS A 348 -17.50 -9.28 -32.23
N TRP A 349 -17.37 -10.20 -31.28
CA TRP A 349 -16.42 -11.32 -31.37
C TRP A 349 -16.69 -12.22 -32.57
N GLU A 350 -17.96 -12.55 -32.83
CA GLU A 350 -18.35 -13.34 -34.01
C GLU A 350 -17.90 -12.69 -35.32
N LYS A 351 -17.91 -11.35 -35.40
CA LYS A 351 -17.43 -10.61 -36.57
C LYS A 351 -15.90 -10.57 -36.65
N VAL A 352 -15.24 -10.34 -35.51
CA VAL A 352 -13.78 -10.11 -35.42
C VAL A 352 -12.98 -11.40 -35.58
N LEU A 353 -13.52 -12.54 -35.13
CA LEU A 353 -12.82 -13.82 -35.10
C LEU A 353 -12.98 -14.65 -36.39
N GLN A 354 -13.20 -13.98 -37.52
CA GLN A 354 -13.37 -14.66 -38.80
C GLN A 354 -12.01 -14.94 -39.48
N PRO A 355 -11.76 -16.16 -39.99
CA PRO A 355 -10.52 -16.47 -40.71
C PRO A 355 -10.31 -15.53 -41.90
N GLY A 356 -9.07 -15.05 -42.08
CA GLY A 356 -8.72 -14.14 -43.17
C GLY A 356 -9.05 -12.66 -42.89
N GLN A 357 -9.57 -12.32 -41.71
CA GLN A 357 -9.79 -10.91 -41.36
C GLN A 357 -8.50 -10.14 -41.11
N VAL A 358 -8.61 -8.82 -41.31
CA VAL A 358 -7.65 -7.83 -40.85
C VAL A 358 -8.33 -6.98 -39.79
N VAL A 359 -7.77 -6.97 -38.59
CA VAL A 359 -8.31 -6.30 -37.41
C VAL A 359 -7.30 -5.29 -36.92
N GLY A 360 -7.65 -4.01 -36.94
CA GLY A 360 -6.93 -2.96 -36.22
C GLY A 360 -7.23 -3.06 -34.73
N VAL A 361 -6.21 -3.01 -33.89
CA VAL A 361 -6.34 -3.11 -32.43
C VAL A 361 -5.59 -1.94 -31.82
N ASP A 362 -6.29 -1.12 -31.06
CA ASP A 362 -5.70 -0.03 -30.29
C ASP A 362 -6.31 0.05 -28.89
N MET A 363 -5.61 0.66 -27.95
CA MET A 363 -6.02 0.75 -26.55
C MET A 363 -5.78 2.14 -25.98
N GLU A 364 -6.75 2.64 -25.23
CA GLU A 364 -6.60 3.89 -24.47
C GLU A 364 -6.51 3.58 -22.97
N TRP A 365 -5.58 4.21 -22.29
CA TRP A 365 -5.38 4.04 -20.85
C TRP A 365 -6.02 5.17 -20.06
N LYS A 366 -6.51 4.87 -18.86
CA LYS A 366 -6.80 5.94 -17.90
C LYS A 366 -5.49 6.70 -17.58
N PRO A 367 -5.49 8.04 -17.63
CA PRO A 367 -4.34 8.82 -17.20
C PRO A 367 -3.82 8.39 -15.82
N SER A 368 -2.56 7.99 -15.75
CA SER A 368 -1.99 7.40 -14.53
C SER A 368 -1.28 8.41 -13.62
N PHE A 369 -1.37 9.71 -13.91
CA PHE A 369 -0.69 10.74 -13.15
C PHE A 369 -1.17 10.78 -11.71
N GLY A 370 -0.31 10.41 -10.76
CA GLY A 370 -0.63 10.46 -9.32
C GLY A 370 -1.46 9.29 -8.78
N MET A 371 -2.00 8.41 -9.63
CA MET A 371 -2.85 7.28 -9.21
C MET A 371 -2.09 6.21 -8.40
N VAL A 372 -2.76 5.64 -7.42
CA VAL A 372 -2.29 4.46 -6.66
C VAL A 372 -2.74 3.21 -7.40
N GLY A 373 -1.78 2.37 -7.82
CA GLY A 373 -2.06 1.16 -8.60
C GLY A 373 -1.55 1.21 -10.05
N LYS A 374 -1.75 0.11 -10.78
CA LYS A 374 -1.34 -0.01 -12.18
C LYS A 374 -2.29 0.77 -13.10
N PRO A 375 -1.77 1.41 -14.18
CA PRO A 375 -2.63 1.97 -15.21
C PRO A 375 -3.57 0.89 -15.74
N ARG A 376 -4.85 1.22 -15.83
CA ARG A 376 -5.89 0.34 -16.38
C ARG A 376 -6.24 0.83 -17.78
N VAL A 377 -6.42 -0.11 -18.69
CA VAL A 377 -6.99 0.17 -20.01
C VAL A 377 -8.43 0.62 -19.80
N ALA A 378 -8.79 1.75 -20.37
CA ALA A 378 -10.12 2.34 -20.30
C ALA A 378 -10.97 1.92 -21.50
N LEU A 379 -10.36 1.85 -22.68
CA LEU A 379 -11.04 1.54 -23.93
C LEU A 379 -10.19 0.56 -24.73
N LEU A 380 -10.80 -0.49 -25.26
CA LEU A 380 -10.23 -1.32 -26.31
C LEU A 380 -10.95 -1.01 -27.62
N GLN A 381 -10.19 -0.74 -28.67
CA GLN A 381 -10.69 -0.41 -29.99
C GLN A 381 -10.37 -1.57 -30.94
N LEU A 382 -11.39 -2.08 -31.62
CA LEU A 382 -11.26 -3.10 -32.66
C LEU A 382 -11.83 -2.54 -33.95
N ALA A 383 -10.98 -2.35 -34.96
CA ALA A 383 -11.36 -1.80 -36.25
C ALA A 383 -11.35 -2.90 -37.32
N LEU A 384 -12.48 -3.07 -37.98
CA LEU A 384 -12.57 -3.80 -39.25
C LEU A 384 -12.49 -2.79 -40.40
N LYS A 385 -12.64 -3.27 -41.63
CA LYS A 385 -12.57 -2.41 -42.82
C LYS A 385 -13.61 -1.26 -42.79
N ASP A 386 -14.84 -1.58 -42.40
CA ASP A 386 -15.99 -0.67 -42.53
C ASP A 386 -16.72 -0.41 -41.18
N GLU A 387 -16.22 -0.99 -40.07
CA GLU A 387 -16.81 -0.90 -38.74
C GLU A 387 -15.73 -0.74 -37.66
N VAL A 388 -16.06 -0.02 -36.58
CA VAL A 388 -15.20 0.11 -35.39
C VAL A 388 -16.01 -0.24 -34.16
N PHE A 389 -15.42 -1.03 -33.26
CA PHE A 389 -15.98 -1.42 -31.98
C PHE A 389 -15.14 -0.79 -30.86
N LEU A 390 -15.81 -0.10 -29.94
CA LEU A 390 -15.21 0.56 -28.80
C LEU A 390 -15.73 -0.10 -27.52
N LEU A 391 -14.87 -0.83 -26.82
CA LEU A 391 -15.24 -1.62 -25.64
C LEU A 391 -14.88 -0.86 -24.35
N ASP A 392 -15.88 -0.51 -23.54
CA ASP A 392 -15.68 0.08 -22.21
C ASP A 392 -15.21 -1.00 -21.22
N LEU A 393 -13.90 -1.18 -21.12
CA LEU A 393 -13.33 -2.25 -20.29
C LEU A 393 -13.65 -2.11 -18.80
N PRO A 394 -13.60 -0.92 -18.16
CA PRO A 394 -14.05 -0.76 -16.78
C PRO A 394 -15.46 -1.29 -16.53
N GLN A 395 -16.42 -0.94 -17.38
CA GLN A 395 -17.81 -1.37 -17.23
C GLN A 395 -17.95 -2.88 -17.44
N LEU A 396 -17.34 -3.44 -18.49
CA LEU A 396 -17.40 -4.87 -18.81
C LEU A 396 -16.75 -5.75 -17.73
N LEU A 397 -15.64 -5.29 -17.14
CA LEU A 397 -14.96 -6.03 -16.07
C LEU A 397 -15.76 -6.02 -14.76
N GLU A 398 -16.46 -4.93 -14.45
CA GLU A 398 -17.35 -4.85 -13.29
C GLU A 398 -18.55 -5.82 -13.44
N GLN A 399 -19.15 -5.88 -14.63
CA GLN A 399 -20.20 -6.86 -14.95
C GLN A 399 -19.68 -8.30 -14.83
N ALA A 400 -18.52 -8.60 -15.43
CA ALA A 400 -17.93 -9.94 -15.40
C ALA A 400 -17.58 -10.38 -13.96
N GLU A 401 -17.21 -9.44 -13.09
CA GLU A 401 -16.97 -9.73 -11.67
C GLU A 401 -18.27 -10.06 -10.94
N ALA A 402 -19.36 -9.34 -11.20
CA ALA A 402 -20.67 -9.60 -10.62
C ALA A 402 -21.27 -10.95 -11.06
N GLU A 403 -21.02 -11.35 -12.31
CA GLU A 403 -21.55 -12.58 -12.92
C GLU A 403 -20.62 -13.79 -12.75
N GLY A 404 -19.40 -13.60 -12.23
CA GLY A 404 -18.42 -14.67 -12.03
C GLY A 404 -17.70 -15.12 -13.31
N GLU A 405 -17.69 -14.29 -14.35
CA GLU A 405 -17.23 -14.62 -15.71
C GLU A 405 -15.96 -13.83 -16.11
N LYS A 406 -15.06 -13.59 -15.15
CA LYS A 406 -13.84 -12.79 -15.33
C LYS A 406 -12.91 -13.27 -16.47
N GLU A 407 -13.02 -14.53 -16.87
CA GLU A 407 -12.20 -15.14 -17.93
C GLU A 407 -12.69 -14.85 -19.36
N LYS A 408 -13.88 -14.25 -19.53
CA LYS A 408 -14.43 -13.91 -20.86
C LYS A 408 -13.49 -13.03 -21.69
N LEU A 409 -13.04 -11.90 -21.12
CA LEU A 409 -12.17 -10.97 -21.84
C LEU A 409 -10.78 -11.57 -22.14
N PRO A 410 -10.04 -12.15 -21.16
CA PRO A 410 -8.76 -12.79 -21.43
C PRO A 410 -8.85 -13.89 -22.48
N HIS A 411 -9.91 -14.70 -22.45
CA HIS A 411 -10.11 -15.77 -23.42
C HIS A 411 -10.29 -15.24 -24.85
N PHE A 412 -11.10 -14.21 -25.04
CA PHE A 412 -11.27 -13.55 -26.33
C PHE A 412 -9.96 -12.99 -26.87
N ILE A 413 -9.24 -12.22 -26.05
CA ILE A 413 -7.95 -11.64 -26.46
C ILE A 413 -6.96 -12.76 -26.83
N GLN A 414 -6.93 -13.84 -26.06
CA GLN A 414 -6.11 -15.00 -26.37
C GLN A 414 -6.49 -15.61 -27.72
N MET A 415 -7.79 -15.80 -28.00
CA MET A 415 -8.26 -16.33 -29.29
C MET A 415 -7.85 -15.43 -30.46
N LEU A 416 -8.12 -14.12 -30.37
CA LEU A 416 -7.78 -13.15 -31.41
C LEU A 416 -6.27 -13.14 -31.72
N TYR A 417 -5.43 -13.09 -30.68
CA TYR A 417 -3.98 -13.01 -30.88
C TYR A 417 -3.35 -14.35 -31.27
N SER A 418 -3.92 -15.47 -30.84
CA SER A 418 -3.38 -16.81 -31.18
C SER A 418 -3.75 -17.27 -32.59
N ASP A 419 -4.82 -16.73 -33.18
CA ASP A 419 -5.25 -17.13 -34.52
C ASP A 419 -4.35 -16.51 -35.61
N THR A 420 -3.52 -17.36 -36.24
CA THR A 420 -2.63 -16.96 -37.34
C THR A 420 -3.35 -16.61 -38.64
N ALA A 421 -4.63 -16.99 -38.80
CA ALA A 421 -5.45 -16.65 -39.95
C ALA A 421 -6.00 -15.22 -39.87
N ILE A 422 -5.94 -14.58 -38.70
CA ILE A 422 -6.36 -13.19 -38.49
C ILE A 422 -5.11 -12.32 -38.45
N THR A 423 -5.07 -11.32 -39.33
CA THR A 423 -4.03 -10.29 -39.34
C THR A 423 -4.39 -9.21 -38.34
N LYS A 424 -3.51 -8.96 -37.36
CA LYS A 424 -3.70 -7.89 -36.37
C LYS A 424 -2.80 -6.71 -36.75
N LEU A 425 -3.38 -5.52 -36.89
CA LEU A 425 -2.68 -4.25 -37.08
C LEU A 425 -2.76 -3.46 -35.77
N GLY A 426 -1.68 -2.82 -35.34
CA GLY A 426 -1.63 -2.02 -34.11
C GLY A 426 -0.41 -1.12 -34.07
#